data_AF-M9WHD9-F1
#
_entry.id   AF-M9WHD9-F1
#
_cell.length_a   1.000
_cell.length_b   1.000
_cell.length_c   1.000
_cell.angle_alpha   90.00
_cell.angle_beta   90.00
_cell.angle_gamma   90.00
#
_symmetry.space_group_name_H-M   'P 1'
#
loop_
_entity.id
_entity.type
_entity.pdbx_description
1 polymer ?
#
loop_
_entity_poly.entity_id
_entity_poly.type
_entity_poly.pdbx_seq_one_letter_code
_entity_poly.pdbx_strand_id
1 'polypeptide(L)'
;MLWKMNNINFDPKNYQSFNDYNDLMIRAFKITCSLCDSQEIEFLFKDSPIPIGRLLKQQNLKLSDIEVEQIVKQELIKWDQLEASNFKQKIPTFLCAICWNSLLENSTKQDS
;
A
#
# COMPACT_ATOMS: atom_id res chain seq x y z
N MET A 1 8.44 -14.79 -3.87
CA MET A 1 7.66 -15.71 -4.72
C MET A 1 6.78 -14.82 -5.61
N LEU A 2 7.17 -14.66 -6.87
CA LEU A 2 6.53 -13.74 -7.83
C LEU A 2 5.15 -14.24 -8.21
N TRP A 3 4.14 -13.38 -8.09
CA TRP A 3 2.78 -13.70 -8.52
C TRP A 3 2.77 -13.87 -10.04
N LYS A 4 2.15 -14.94 -10.55
CA LYS A 4 1.85 -15.00 -11.99
C LYS A 4 0.74 -13.99 -12.26
N MET A 5 1.02 -12.99 -13.11
CA MET A 5 0.15 -11.83 -13.38
C MET A 5 -1.29 -12.19 -13.81
N ASN A 6 -1.55 -13.41 -14.26
CA ASN A 6 -2.84 -13.83 -14.81
C ASN A 6 -3.94 -14.11 -13.76
N ASN A 7 -3.68 -13.89 -12.46
CA ASN A 7 -4.62 -14.18 -11.37
C ASN A 7 -4.74 -13.05 -10.34
N ILE A 8 -4.37 -11.82 -10.71
CA ILE A 8 -4.41 -10.66 -9.81
C ILE A 8 -5.84 -10.10 -9.79
N ASN A 9 -6.41 -9.97 -8.59
CA ASN A 9 -7.68 -9.29 -8.38
C ASN A 9 -7.43 -7.79 -8.37
N PHE A 10 -7.65 -7.15 -9.52
CA PHE A 10 -7.38 -5.74 -9.74
C PHE A 10 -8.58 -5.04 -10.38
N ASP A 11 -9.05 -3.98 -9.73
CA ASP A 11 -9.96 -3.00 -10.30
C ASP A 11 -9.39 -1.62 -9.96
N PRO A 12 -9.05 -0.78 -10.95
CA PRO A 12 -8.46 0.53 -10.71
C PRO A 12 -9.35 1.46 -9.85
N LYS A 13 -10.67 1.24 -9.82
CA LYS A 13 -11.60 2.00 -8.96
C LYS A 13 -11.44 1.67 -7.47
N ASN A 14 -10.67 0.65 -7.14
CA ASN A 14 -10.35 0.25 -5.78
C ASN A 14 -9.01 0.80 -5.29
N TYR A 15 -8.42 1.77 -6.00
CA TYR A 15 -7.15 2.36 -5.62
C TYR A 15 -7.22 3.89 -5.56
N GLN A 16 -6.30 4.45 -4.78
CA GLN A 16 -6.08 5.87 -4.60
C GLN A 16 -4.58 6.18 -4.66
N SER A 17 -4.21 7.46 -4.81
CA SER A 17 -2.81 7.86 -4.73
C SER A 17 -2.23 7.55 -3.35
N PHE A 18 -1.08 6.91 -3.34
CA PHE A 18 -0.29 6.72 -2.13
C PHE A 18 0.27 8.06 -1.70
N ASN A 19 -0.07 8.49 -0.48
CA ASN A 19 0.37 9.75 0.09
C ASN A 19 0.81 9.51 1.53
N ASP A 20 2.10 9.19 1.66
CA ASP A 20 2.75 9.02 2.94
C ASP A 20 3.71 10.17 3.19
N TYR A 21 3.46 10.92 4.27
CA TYR A 21 4.26 12.10 4.54
C TYR A 21 5.71 11.72 4.86
N ASN A 22 6.65 12.35 4.16
CA ASN A 22 8.07 12.05 4.23
C ASN A 22 8.37 10.56 3.99
N ASP A 23 7.61 9.86 3.14
CA ASP A 23 7.87 8.47 2.73
C ASP A 23 8.27 7.55 3.89
N LEU A 24 7.67 7.78 5.07
CA LEU A 24 8.01 7.12 6.32
C LEU A 24 7.86 5.61 6.18
N MET A 25 6.78 5.14 5.57
CA MET A 25 6.50 3.73 5.36
C MET A 25 7.53 3.05 4.46
N ILE A 26 7.98 3.71 3.40
CA ILE A 26 9.03 3.19 2.52
C ILE A 26 10.38 3.21 3.26
N ARG A 27 10.73 4.32 3.90
CA ARG A 27 12.05 4.51 4.51
C ARG A 27 12.26 3.69 5.78
N ALA A 28 11.29 3.73 6.69
CA ALA A 28 11.36 3.13 8.02
C ALA A 28 10.84 1.69 8.03
N PHE A 29 9.76 1.39 7.31
CA PHE A 29 9.11 0.06 7.34
C PHE A 29 9.36 -0.77 6.08
N LYS A 30 10.17 -0.26 5.12
CA LYS A 30 10.58 -0.97 3.91
C LYS A 30 9.40 -1.48 3.07
N ILE A 31 8.31 -0.73 3.05
CA ILE A 31 7.16 -1.03 2.18
C ILE A 31 7.59 -0.88 0.71
N THR A 32 7.18 -1.85 -0.10
CA THR A 32 7.49 -1.96 -1.52
C THR A 32 6.25 -2.33 -2.33
N CYS A 33 6.37 -2.26 -3.65
CA CYS A 33 5.31 -2.66 -4.57
C CYS A 33 5.04 -4.15 -4.37
N SER A 34 3.77 -4.51 -4.13
CA SER A 34 3.36 -5.87 -3.81
C SER A 34 3.66 -6.89 -4.92
N LEU A 35 4.03 -6.43 -6.12
CA LEU A 35 4.27 -7.28 -7.29
C LEU A 35 5.72 -7.34 -7.74
N CYS A 36 6.52 -6.29 -7.53
CA CYS A 36 7.87 -6.18 -8.08
C CYS A 36 8.93 -5.66 -7.10
N ASP A 37 8.56 -5.45 -5.83
CA ASP A 37 9.45 -4.96 -4.78
C ASP A 37 10.07 -3.57 -5.02
N SER A 38 9.58 -2.81 -6.03
CA SER A 38 9.96 -1.41 -6.22
C SER A 38 9.60 -0.55 -5.02
N GLN A 39 10.46 0.40 -4.65
CA GLN A 39 10.19 1.40 -3.61
C GLN A 39 9.41 2.63 -4.12
N GLU A 40 9.22 2.75 -5.43
CA GLU A 40 8.49 3.85 -6.07
C GLU A 40 6.98 3.58 -6.05
N ILE A 41 6.35 3.73 -4.90
CA ILE A 41 4.92 3.48 -4.72
C ILE A 41 4.11 4.71 -5.10
N GLU A 42 3.11 4.52 -5.95
CA GLU A 42 2.21 5.60 -6.40
C GLU A 42 0.75 5.33 -6.08
N PHE A 43 0.34 4.06 -5.97
CA PHE A 43 -1.04 3.68 -5.75
C PHE A 43 -1.18 2.75 -4.54
N LEU A 44 -2.28 2.94 -3.83
CA LEU A 44 -2.65 2.24 -2.61
C LEU A 44 -4.10 1.78 -2.70
N PHE A 45 -4.38 0.55 -2.26
CA PHE A 45 -5.74 0.04 -2.15
C PHE A 45 -6.61 0.95 -1.26
N LYS A 46 -7.79 1.34 -1.72
CA LYS A 46 -8.58 2.41 -1.10
C LYS A 46 -9.10 2.09 0.31
N ASP A 47 -9.35 0.82 0.62
CA ASP A 47 -9.82 0.38 1.93
C ASP A 47 -8.67 0.12 2.91
N SER A 48 -7.50 0.71 2.66
CA SER A 48 -6.35 0.65 3.55
C SER A 48 -6.46 1.61 4.74
N PRO A 49 -5.69 1.39 5.82
CA PRO A 49 -5.44 2.42 6.82
C PRO A 49 -4.84 3.69 6.21
N ILE A 50 -4.87 4.77 6.98
CA ILE A 50 -4.16 6.00 6.63
C ILE A 50 -2.64 5.70 6.68
N PRO A 51 -1.86 6.08 5.66
CA PRO A 51 -0.40 5.94 5.72
C PRO A 51 0.20 6.59 6.97
N ILE A 52 1.12 5.89 7.64
CA ILE A 52 1.57 6.24 8.99
C ILE A 52 2.18 7.65 9.05
N GLY A 53 2.99 8.03 8.06
CA GLY A 53 3.56 9.38 8.02
C GLY A 53 2.48 10.45 7.92
N ARG A 54 1.44 10.20 7.13
CA ARG A 54 0.29 11.12 6.99
C ARG A 54 -0.52 11.19 8.29
N LEU A 55 -0.76 10.06 8.94
CA LEU A 55 -1.45 9.99 10.23
C LEU A 55 -0.70 10.84 11.28
N LEU A 56 0.61 10.63 11.43
CA LEU A 56 1.43 11.37 12.39
C LEU A 56 1.44 12.87 12.08
N LYS A 57 1.51 13.26 10.81
CA LYS A 57 1.40 14.68 10.40
C LYS A 57 0.04 15.28 10.78
N GLN A 58 -1.05 14.53 10.64
CA GLN A 58 -2.40 14.99 11.00
C GLN A 58 -2.59 15.18 12.51
N GLN A 59 -1.88 14.42 13.34
CA GLN A 59 -1.94 14.56 14.81
C GLN A 59 -1.17 15.77 15.36
N ASN A 60 -0.50 16.53 14.48
CA ASN A 60 0.01 17.88 14.76
C ASN A 60 0.88 17.99 16.03
N LEU A 61 2.11 17.46 15.97
CA LEU A 61 3.32 17.77 16.76
C LEU A 61 3.24 17.80 18.31
N LYS A 62 2.15 17.39 18.95
CA LYS A 62 2.05 17.36 20.43
C LYS A 62 2.29 15.99 21.07
N LEU A 63 2.64 14.99 20.27
CA LEU A 63 2.87 13.64 20.76
C LEU A 63 4.30 13.52 21.32
N SER A 64 4.42 12.89 22.47
CA SER A 64 5.69 12.38 22.98
C SER A 64 6.17 11.17 22.16
N ASP A 65 7.44 10.84 22.25
CA ASP A 65 8.02 9.68 21.56
C ASP A 65 7.29 8.37 21.91
N ILE A 66 6.86 8.21 23.17
CA ILE A 66 6.11 7.04 23.63
C ILE A 66 4.74 6.94 22.95
N GLU A 67 4.04 8.07 22.80
CA GLU A 67 2.74 8.11 22.13
C GLU A 67 2.89 7.81 20.63
N VAL A 68 3.93 8.38 19.99
CA VAL A 68 4.27 8.07 18.59
C VAL A 68 4.54 6.58 18.43
N GLU A 69 5.36 5.98 19.30
CA GLU A 69 5.69 4.55 19.23
C GLU A 69 4.44 3.66 19.37
N GLN A 70 3.54 4.00 20.30
CA GLN A 70 2.29 3.27 20.50
C GLN A 70 1.38 3.36 19.28
N ILE A 71 1.21 4.56 18.70
CA ILE A 71 0.41 4.76 17.48
C ILE A 71 1.02 3.94 16.34
N VAL A 72 2.32 4.05 16.11
CA VAL A 72 3.02 3.31 15.04
C VAL A 72 2.82 1.79 15.22
N LYS A 73 3.02 1.26 16.43
CA LYS A 73 2.82 -0.18 16.71
C LYS A 73 1.39 -0.64 16.39
N GLN A 74 0.38 0.14 16.78
CA GLN A 74 -1.01 -0.19 16.51
C GLN A 74 -1.34 -0.16 15.02
N GLU A 75 -0.83 0.84 14.29
CA GLU A 75 -1.04 0.94 12.86
C GLU A 75 -0.33 -0.18 12.09
N LEU A 76 0.89 -0.55 12.49
CA LEU A 76 1.61 -1.67 11.88
C LEU A 76 0.80 -2.98 11.95
N ILE A 77 0.14 -3.26 13.08
CA ILE A 77 -0.74 -4.43 13.20
C ILE A 77 -1.89 -4.39 12.17
N LYS A 78 -2.50 -3.21 11.96
CA LYS A 78 -3.57 -3.03 10.96
C LYS A 78 -3.06 -3.24 9.54
N TRP A 79 -1.88 -2.70 9.23
CA TRP A 79 -1.21 -2.87 7.94
C TRP A 79 -0.88 -4.33 7.68
N ASP A 80 -0.29 -5.05 8.64
CA ASP A 80 0.05 -6.46 8.52
C ASP A 80 -1.20 -7.34 8.28
N GLN A 81 -2.31 -7.03 8.96
CA GLN A 81 -3.58 -7.73 8.77
C GLN A 81 -4.16 -7.49 7.38
N LEU A 82 -4.12 -6.24 6.90
CA LEU A 82 -4.53 -5.90 5.55
C LEU A 82 -3.68 -6.62 4.51
N GLU A 83 -2.35 -6.53 4.60
CA GLU A 83 -1.42 -7.19 3.68
C GLU A 83 -1.70 -8.69 3.61
N ALA A 84 -1.85 -9.35 4.77
CA ALA A 84 -2.14 -10.78 4.82
C ALA A 84 -3.49 -11.14 4.19
N SER A 85 -4.51 -10.29 4.37
CA SER A 85 -5.84 -10.48 3.77
C SER A 85 -5.80 -10.28 2.26
N ASN A 86 -5.20 -9.18 1.81
CA ASN A 86 -5.06 -8.81 0.41
C ASN A 86 -4.22 -9.85 -0.36
N PHE A 87 -3.14 -10.33 0.25
CA PHE A 87 -2.34 -11.41 -0.32
C PHE A 87 -3.16 -12.67 -0.58
N LYS A 88 -4.00 -13.10 0.38
CA LYS A 88 -4.90 -14.27 0.19
C LYS A 88 -5.92 -14.05 -0.92
N GLN A 89 -6.41 -12.83 -1.05
CA GLN A 89 -7.40 -12.43 -2.06
C GLN A 89 -6.77 -12.06 -3.41
N LYS A 90 -5.45 -12.13 -3.51
CA LYS A 90 -4.66 -11.72 -4.67
C LYS A 90 -4.91 -10.25 -5.06
N ILE A 91 -5.09 -9.39 -4.07
CA ILE A 91 -5.21 -7.93 -4.23
C ILE A 91 -3.83 -7.33 -3.94
N PRO A 92 -3.18 -6.63 -4.88
CA PRO A 92 -1.98 -5.86 -4.57
C PRO A 92 -2.34 -4.67 -3.70
N THR A 93 -1.72 -4.52 -2.52
CA THR A 93 -2.03 -3.34 -1.68
C THR A 93 -1.30 -2.10 -2.17
N PHE A 94 -0.03 -2.23 -2.51
CA PHE A 94 0.84 -1.15 -2.95
C PHE A 94 1.29 -1.41 -4.39
N LEU A 95 1.18 -0.40 -5.25
CA LEU A 95 1.57 -0.50 -6.66
C LEU A 95 2.45 0.69 -7.06
N CYS A 96 3.52 0.38 -7.79
CA CYS A 96 4.25 1.37 -8.58
C CYS A 96 3.54 1.65 -9.91
N ALA A 97 3.89 2.74 -10.59
CA ALA A 97 3.32 3.09 -11.88
C ALA A 97 3.47 1.99 -12.94
N ILE A 98 4.60 1.29 -12.97
CA ILE A 98 4.87 0.23 -13.94
C ILE A 98 3.87 -0.93 -13.76
N CYS A 99 3.70 -1.40 -12.53
CA CYS A 99 2.77 -2.49 -12.23
C CYS A 99 1.31 -2.07 -12.42
N TRP A 100 0.96 -0.85 -12.02
CA TRP A 100 -0.36 -0.27 -12.28
C TRP A 100 -0.73 -0.28 -13.76
N ASN A 101 0.15 0.27 -14.61
CA ASN A 101 -0.08 0.33 -16.06
C ASN A 101 -0.17 -1.06 -16.68
N SER A 102 0.70 -1.98 -16.25
CA SER A 102 0.66 -3.36 -16.72
C SER A 102 -0.64 -4.09 -16.37
N LEU A 103 -1.20 -3.84 -15.17
CA LEU A 103 -2.49 -4.40 -14.77
C LEU A 103 -3.65 -3.78 -15.56
N LEU A 104 -3.63 -2.46 -15.80
CA LEU A 104 -4.63 -1.80 -16.64
C LEU A 104 -4.66 -2.39 -18.06
N GLU A 105 -3.52 -2.55 -18.70
CA GLU A 105 -3.43 -3.12 -20.05
C GLU A 105 -3.90 -4.58 -20.13
N ASN A 106 -3.74 -5.34 -19.06
CA ASN A 106 -4.19 -6.73 -19.01
C ASN A 106 -5.68 -6.85 -18.70
N SER A 107 -6.24 -5.93 -17.90
CA SER A 107 -7.67 -5.89 -17.62
C SER A 107 -8.51 -5.55 -18.85
N THR A 108 -8.03 -4.66 -19.72
CA THR A 108 -8.74 -4.30 -20.96
C THR A 108 -8.75 -5.39 -22.03
N LYS A 109 -7.77 -6.31 -22.00
CA LYS A 109 -7.67 -7.44 -22.94
C LYS A 109 -8.56 -8.62 -22.58
N GLN A 110 -9.11 -8.69 -21.36
CA GLN A 110 -10.02 -9.76 -20.94
C GLN A 110 -11.48 -9.49 -21.32
N ASP A 111 -11.82 -8.25 -21.67
CA ASP A 111 -13.16 -7.82 -22.06
C ASP A 111 -13.34 -7.72 -23.60
N SER A 112 -12.37 -8.19 -24.40
CA SER A 112 -12.38 -8.20 -25.87
C SER A 112 -12.44 -9.62 -26.44
#